data_AF-A0A7L9S7W8-F1
#
_entry.id   AF-A0A7L9S7W8-F1
#
_cell.length_a   1.000
_cell.length_b   1.000
_cell.length_c   1.000
_cell.angle_alpha   90.00
_cell.angle_beta   90.00
_cell.angle_gamma   90.00
#
_symmetry.space_group_name_H-M   'P 1'
#
loop_
_entity.id
_entity.type
_entity.pdbx_description
1 polymer ?
#
loop_
_entity_poly.entity_id
_entity_poly.type
_entity_poly.pdbx_seq_one_letter_code
_entity_poly.pdbx_strand_id
1 'polypeptide(L)' 'MNQAILLNDDLKFNGESWQLTGLASGQLITITVFTEQSDYSDSLKFDIEMAIEDWLEDNEPDEFSSIELTL' A
#
# COMPACT_ATOMS: atom_id res chain seq x y z
N MET A 1 10.29 -8.21 -12.27
CA MET A 1 11.48 -7.42 -11.85
C MET A 1 11.39 -7.36 -10.33
N ASN A 2 12.46 -7.55 -9.56
CA ASN A 2 12.36 -7.60 -8.09
C ASN A 2 12.34 -6.14 -7.56
N GLN A 3 11.21 -5.45 -7.72
CA GLN A 3 10.99 -4.11 -7.16
C GLN A 3 10.94 -4.27 -5.63
N ALA A 4 12.09 -4.11 -4.96
CA ALA A 4 12.14 -4.17 -3.50
C ALA A 4 11.52 -2.88 -2.95
N ILE A 5 10.22 -2.92 -2.66
CA ILE A 5 9.57 -1.92 -1.81
C ILE A 5 9.68 -2.36 -0.36
N LEU A 6 10.01 -1.42 0.51
CA LEU A 6 9.96 -1.59 1.96
C LEU A 6 8.69 -0.93 2.46
N LEU A 7 7.71 -1.72 2.88
CA LEU A 7 6.50 -1.19 3.52
C LEU A 7 6.82 -0.78 4.96
N ASN A 8 6.38 0.40 5.35
CA ASN A 8 6.49 0.86 6.73
C ASN A 8 5.31 0.29 7.53
N ASP A 9 5.56 0.03 8.82
CA ASP A 9 4.52 -0.45 9.74
C ASP A 9 3.69 0.72 10.30
N ASP A 10 3.10 1.52 9.41
CA ASP A 10 2.37 2.75 9.72
C ASP A 10 0.94 2.78 9.16
N LEU A 11 0.38 1.59 8.93
CA LEU A 11 -0.98 1.38 8.44
C LEU A 11 -2.01 2.07 9.36
N LYS A 12 -2.83 2.95 8.77
CA LYS A 12 -3.84 3.74 9.48
C LYS A 12 -5.12 3.86 8.65
N PHE A 13 -6.26 3.81 9.32
CA PHE A 13 -7.56 4.12 8.71
C PHE A 13 -7.90 5.60 8.92
N ASN A 14 -8.31 6.30 7.87
CA ASN A 14 -8.64 7.72 7.93
C ASN A 14 -10.16 8.03 7.99
N GLY A 15 -11.01 6.99 8.01
CA GLY A 15 -12.47 7.11 7.95
C GLY A 15 -13.07 6.76 6.58
N GLU A 16 -12.25 6.74 5.53
CA GLU A 16 -12.65 6.43 4.15
C GLU A 16 -11.79 5.33 3.51
N SER A 17 -10.50 5.30 3.84
CA SER A 17 -9.52 4.37 3.28
C SER A 17 -8.41 4.03 4.27
N TRP A 18 -7.70 2.96 3.98
CA TRP A 18 -6.45 2.62 4.64
C TRP A 18 -5.28 3.31 3.95
N GLN A 19 -4.34 3.80 4.75
CA GLN A 19 -3.14 4.46 4.27
C GLN A 19 -1.93 3.88 4.97
N LEU A 20 -0.86 3.68 4.21
CA LEU A 20 0.46 3.32 4.70
C LEU A 20 1.50 3.97 3.81
N THR A 21 2.74 4.01 4.30
CA THR A 21 3.87 4.49 3.51
C THR A 21 4.84 3.37 3.22
N GLY A 22 5.66 3.56 2.19
CA GLY A 22 6.74 2.65 1.86
C GLY A 22 7.93 3.38 1.26
N LEU A 23 9.03 2.66 1.05
CA LEU A 23 10.19 3.15 0.33
C LEU A 23 10.37 2.34 -0.96
N ALA A 24 10.24 3.01 -2.10
CA ALA A 24 10.55 2.47 -3.42
C ALA A 24 11.87 3.10 -3.89
N SER A 25 12.94 2.32 -4.05
CA SER A 25 14.26 2.84 -4.47
C SER A 25 14.78 4.01 -3.60
N GLY A 26 14.43 4.02 -2.30
CA GLY A 26 14.79 5.08 -1.35
C GLY A 26 13.88 6.32 -1.37
N GLN A 27 12.87 6.34 -2.23
CA GLN A 27 11.86 7.38 -2.29
C GLN A 27 10.63 7.00 -1.47
N LEU A 28 10.14 7.92 -0.65
CA LEU A 28 8.92 7.73 0.13
C LEU A 28 7.72 7.69 -0.80
N ILE A 29 6.95 6.62 -0.74
CA ILE A 29 5.68 6.46 -1.44
C ILE A 29 4.52 6.44 -0.44
N THR A 30 3.39 7.00 -0.85
CA THR A 30 2.13 6.92 -0.09
C THR A 30 1.18 5.98 -0.79
N ILE A 31 0.67 4.99 -0.06
CA ILE A 31 -0.22 3.98 -0.58
C ILE A 31 -1.59 4.18 0.06
N THR A 32 -2.61 4.32 -0.78
CA THR A 32 -4.01 4.43 -0.35
C THR A 32 -4.79 3.21 -0.84
N VAL A 33 -5.49 2.56 0.08
CA VAL A 33 -6.23 1.33 -0.19
C VAL A 33 -7.69 1.51 0.20
N PHE A 34 -8.56 1.40 -0.79
CA PHE A 34 -10.01 1.46 -0.65
C PHE A 34 -10.56 0.05 -0.43
N THR A 35 -11.30 -0.15 0.65
CA THR A 35 -11.96 -1.42 1.00
C THR A 35 -13.16 -1.15 1.91
N GLU A 36 -14.11 -2.09 1.97
CA GLU A 36 -15.24 -2.00 2.90
C GLU A 36 -14.86 -2.28 4.36
N GLN A 37 -13.71 -2.91 4.62
CA GLN A 37 -13.25 -3.21 5.97
C GLN A 37 -12.63 -1.97 6.62
N SER A 38 -13.16 -1.54 7.76
CA SER A 38 -12.66 -0.38 8.53
C SER A 38 -12.00 -0.74 9.85
N ASP A 39 -12.17 -1.99 10.30
CA ASP A 39 -11.54 -2.51 11.51
C ASP A 39 -10.18 -3.13 11.18
N TYR A 40 -9.16 -2.77 11.97
CA TYR A 40 -7.84 -3.38 11.84
C TYR A 40 -7.89 -4.87 12.17
N SER A 41 -7.26 -5.69 11.33
CA SER A 41 -6.88 -7.05 11.67
C SER A 41 -5.55 -7.40 10.98
N ASP A 42 -4.79 -8.32 11.56
CA ASP A 42 -3.55 -8.78 10.91
C ASP A 42 -3.84 -9.42 9.54
N SER A 43 -5.00 -10.07 9.39
CA SER A 43 -5.45 -10.61 8.09
C SER A 43 -5.58 -9.48 7.05
N LEU A 44 -6.30 -8.40 7.40
CA LEU A 44 -6.47 -7.26 6.51
C LEU A 44 -5.14 -6.61 6.15
N LYS A 45 -4.22 -6.50 7.12
CA LYS A 45 -2.86 -5.99 6.85
C LYS A 45 -2.15 -6.86 5.81
N PHE A 46 -2.15 -8.18 5.97
CA PHE A 46 -1.52 -9.08 5.00
C PHE A 46 -2.19 -9.05 3.64
N ASP A 47 -3.53 -8.92 3.58
CA ASP A 47 -4.26 -8.78 2.32
C ASP A 47 -3.87 -7.48 1.59
N ILE A 48 -3.72 -6.37 2.33
CA ILE A 48 -3.22 -5.10 1.81
C ILE A 48 -1.79 -5.24 1.28
N GLU A 49 -0.88 -5.83 2.07
CA GLU A 49 0.53 -6.02 1.68
C GLU A 49 0.64 -6.87 0.40
N MET A 50 -0.14 -7.96 0.29
CA MET A 50 -0.20 -8.80 -0.90
C MET A 50 -0.72 -8.06 -2.13
N ALA A 51 -1.80 -7.28 -1.97
CA ALA A 51 -2.36 -6.50 -3.08
C ALA A 51 -1.37 -5.43 -3.59
N ILE A 52 -0.54 -4.86 -2.70
CA ILE A 52 0.52 -3.93 -3.09
C ILE A 52 1.62 -4.65 -3.86
N GLU A 53 2.07 -5.80 -3.38
CA GLU A 53 3.09 -6.61 -4.06
C GLU A 53 2.63 -7.02 -5.47
N ASP A 54 1.41 -7.56 -5.59
CA ASP A 54 0.80 -7.95 -6.87
C ASP A 54 0.72 -6.77 -7.84
N TRP A 55 0.30 -5.59 -7.36
CA TRP A 55 0.20 -4.40 -8.21
C TRP A 55 1.56 -3.94 -8.73
N LEU A 56 2.61 -4.04 -7.91
CA LEU A 56 3.97 -3.65 -8.26
C LEU A 56 4.67 -4.62 -9.24
N GLU A 57 4.10 -5.79 -9.49
CA GLU A 57 4.62 -6.69 -10.53
C GLU A 57 4.47 -6.07 -11.93
N ASP A 58 3.37 -5.34 -12.15
CA ASP A 58 2.96 -4.79 -13.44
C ASP A 58 3.04 -3.25 -13.51
N ASN A 59 3.13 -2.57 -12.37
CA ASN A 59 3.03 -1.12 -12.27
C ASN A 59 4.17 -0.49 -11.46
N GLU A 60 4.39 0.81 -11.68
CA GLU A 60 5.29 1.64 -10.86
C GLU A 60 4.48 2.76 -10.19
N PRO A 61 4.91 3.26 -9.02
CA PRO A 61 4.30 4.44 -8.40
C PRO A 61 4.24 5.61 -9.39
N ASP A 62 3.20 6.44 -9.28
CA ASP A 62 3.05 7.59 -10.15
C ASP A 62 4.16 8.66 -9.96
N GLU A 63 4.15 9.71 -10.77
CA GLU A 63 5.10 10.82 -10.68
C GLU A 63 5.06 11.55 -9.32
N PHE A 64 4.00 11.35 -8.53
CA PHE A 64 3.81 11.92 -7.19
C PHE A 64 4.16 10.93 -6.07
N SER A 65 4.74 9.78 -6.40
CA SER A 65 5.08 8.72 -5.43
C SER A 65 3.85 8.18 -4.70
N SER A 66 2.76 8.03 -5.42
CA SER A 66 1.50 7.53 -4.88
C SER A 66 1.06 6.24 -5.57
N ILE A 67 0.38 5.38 -4.80
CA ILE A 67 -0.28 4.16 -5.27
C ILE A 67 -1.70 4.20 -4.72
N GLU A 68 -2.68 3.92 -5.59
CA GLU A 68 -4.08 3.77 -5.21
C GLU A 68 -4.57 2.37 -5.59
N LEU A 69 -5.11 1.64 -4.61
CA LEU A 69 -5.60 0.27 -4.76
C LEU A 69 -7.04 0.16 -4.28
N THR A 70 -7.79 -0.76 -4.88
CA THR A 70 -9.12 -1.16 -4.39
C THR A 70 -9.10 -2.67 -4.16
N LEU A 71 -9.45 -3.08 -2.93
CA LEU A 71 -9.59 -4.46 -2.47
C LEU A 71 -11.05 -4.91 -2.54
#